data_AF-A0A0B6YEN6-F1
#
_entry.id   AF-A0A0B6YEN6-F1
#
_cell.length_a   1.000
_cell.length_b   1.000
_cell.length_c   1.000
_cell.angle_alpha   90.00
_cell.angle_beta   90.00
_cell.angle_gamma   90.00
#
_symmetry.space_group_name_H-M   'P 1'
#
loop_
_entity.id
_entity.type
_entity.pdbx_description
1 polymer ?
#
loop_
_entity_poly.entity_id
_entity_poly.type
_entity_poly.pdbx_seq_one_letter_code
_entity_poly.pdbx_strand_id
1 'polypeptide(L)'
;KGIMGDTAFIVPELKNKYLQLQDYLFLFDAETKSMLFQNVADLQKKEAQAVNNLLWMFQGYQISPQNGGLDIYHFFLSINRENLVKDTFSQLSVAGIHRFKMPLMVKFVGEKAYGDGVIKEYFKLLFQKIMDETFGMFTTDEISKLHYFNSLTQQTPEEFRIWYSLWTNDL
;
A
#
# COMPACT_ATOMS: atom_id res chain seq x y z
N LYS A 1 -2.72 56.27 -35.86
CA LYS A 1 -2.20 56.48 -34.48
C LYS A 1 -3.36 56.16 -33.55
N GLY A 2 -3.40 55.17 -32.69
CA GLY A 2 -2.42 54.23 -32.16
C GLY A 2 -3.08 53.69 -30.89
N ILE A 3 -3.57 52.47 -30.97
CA ILE A 3 -3.70 51.42 -29.95
C ILE A 3 -3.38 51.83 -28.49
N MET A 4 -4.34 51.66 -27.58
CA MET A 4 -4.21 50.82 -26.36
C MET A 4 -5.49 51.00 -25.53
N GLY A 5 -6.46 50.12 -25.78
CA GLY A 5 -7.51 49.85 -24.79
C GLY A 5 -6.89 48.94 -23.74
N ASP A 6 -6.64 49.47 -22.55
CA ASP A 6 -6.26 48.71 -21.37
C ASP A 6 -7.36 47.70 -21.05
N THR A 7 -7.23 46.49 -21.57
CA THR A 7 -7.89 45.32 -20.98
C THR A 7 -7.17 45.07 -19.66
N ALA A 8 -7.63 45.74 -18.61
CA ALA A 8 -7.37 45.33 -17.25
C ALA A 8 -7.83 43.87 -17.13
N PHE A 9 -6.87 42.95 -17.14
CA PHE A 9 -7.11 41.58 -16.72
C PHE A 9 -7.64 41.68 -15.30
N ILE A 10 -8.95 41.43 -15.15
CA ILE A 10 -9.56 41.21 -13.85
C ILE A 10 -8.87 39.97 -13.30
N VAL A 11 -7.84 40.18 -12.47
CA VAL A 11 -7.27 39.12 -11.65
C VAL A 11 -8.37 38.75 -10.66
N PRO A 12 -9.01 37.57 -10.76
CA PRO A 12 -10.00 37.19 -9.78
C PRO A 12 -9.30 37.15 -8.44
N GLU A 13 -9.89 37.79 -7.43
CA GLU A 13 -9.41 37.77 -6.06
C GLU A 13 -8.97 36.34 -5.70
N LEU A 14 -7.66 36.17 -5.57
CA LEU A 14 -7.06 34.96 -5.01
C LEU A 14 -7.44 34.95 -3.54
N LYS A 15 -8.67 34.48 -3.25
CA LYS A 15 -9.02 33.96 -1.93
C LYS A 15 -7.89 33.00 -1.58
N ASN A 16 -7.19 33.29 -0.50
CA ASN A 16 -6.10 32.50 0.09
C ASN A 16 -6.56 31.05 0.36
N LYS A 17 -6.70 30.26 -0.70
CA LYS A 17 -6.39 28.83 -0.68
C LYS A 17 -4.89 28.81 -0.83
N TYR A 18 -4.18 28.58 0.27
CA TYR A 18 -2.77 28.24 0.22
C TYR A 18 -2.63 27.15 -0.86
N LEU A 19 -2.01 27.50 -1.99
CA LEU A 19 -1.71 26.56 -3.05
C LEU A 19 -0.80 25.53 -2.39
N GLN A 20 -1.30 24.32 -2.15
CA GLN A 20 -0.46 23.29 -1.61
C GLN A 20 0.40 22.81 -2.76
N LEU A 21 1.71 22.76 -2.53
CA LEU A 21 2.67 22.31 -3.53
C LEU A 21 2.30 20.92 -4.12
N GLN A 22 1.61 20.11 -3.32
CA GLN A 22 1.08 18.79 -3.67
C GLN A 22 0.02 18.82 -4.78
N ASP A 23 -0.66 19.95 -4.99
CA ASP A 23 -1.67 20.14 -6.03
C ASP A 23 -1.05 20.23 -7.45
N TYR A 24 0.29 20.37 -7.53
CA TYR A 24 1.03 20.56 -8.78
C TYR A 24 2.14 19.52 -8.96
N LEU A 25 1.83 18.26 -8.69
CA LEU A 25 2.80 17.15 -8.76
C LEU A 25 3.48 16.99 -10.14
N PHE A 26 2.89 17.51 -11.21
CA PHE A 26 3.46 17.46 -12.56
C PHE A 26 4.65 18.40 -12.75
N LEU A 27 4.83 19.41 -11.90
CA LEU A 27 5.95 20.35 -11.96
C LEU A 27 7.27 19.77 -11.41
N PHE A 28 7.19 18.68 -10.64
CA PHE A 28 8.37 18.03 -10.07
C PHE A 28 9.04 17.06 -11.03
N ASP A 29 10.35 16.94 -10.90
CA ASP A 29 11.13 15.84 -11.48
C ASP A 29 10.91 14.54 -10.72
N ALA A 30 11.44 13.43 -11.25
CA ALA A 30 11.29 12.12 -10.64
C ALA A 30 11.94 12.03 -9.25
N GLU A 31 13.09 12.69 -9.06
CA GLU A 31 13.83 12.69 -7.80
C GLU A 31 13.05 13.40 -6.69
N THR A 32 12.55 14.60 -6.95
CA THR A 32 11.77 15.39 -5.99
C THR A 32 10.43 14.72 -5.67
N LYS A 33 9.77 14.08 -6.66
CA LYS A 33 8.56 13.29 -6.39
C LYS A 33 8.85 12.12 -5.47
N SER A 34 9.92 11.37 -5.74
CA SER A 34 10.32 10.25 -4.90
C SER A 34 10.58 10.71 -3.46
N MET A 35 11.33 11.78 -3.28
CA MET A 35 11.61 12.36 -1.97
C MET A 35 10.33 12.84 -1.26
N LEU A 36 9.43 13.52 -1.98
CA LEU A 36 8.15 13.96 -1.45
C LEU A 36 7.31 12.76 -0.97
N PHE A 37 7.20 11.72 -1.79
CA PHE A 37 6.47 10.50 -1.43
C PHE A 37 7.09 9.78 -0.24
N GLN A 38 8.42 9.73 -0.14
CA GLN A 38 9.11 9.16 1.03
C GLN A 38 8.78 9.95 2.31
N ASN A 39 8.86 11.28 2.26
CA ASN A 39 8.53 12.13 3.39
C ASN A 39 7.07 11.97 3.84
N VAL A 40 6.13 11.95 2.89
CA VAL A 40 4.71 11.73 3.18
C VAL A 40 4.47 10.33 3.76
N ALA A 41 5.11 9.30 3.22
CA ALA A 41 5.01 7.94 3.73
C ALA A 41 5.53 7.84 5.18
N ASP A 42 6.63 8.52 5.50
CA ASP A 42 7.19 8.52 6.86
C ASP A 42 6.32 9.26 7.86
N LEU A 43 5.65 10.34 7.45
CA LEU A 43 4.63 10.99 8.28
C LEU A 43 3.44 10.06 8.55
N GLN A 44 2.91 9.43 7.50
CA GLN A 44 1.77 8.50 7.64
C GLN A 44 2.11 7.28 8.50
N LYS A 45 3.33 6.75 8.42
CA LYS A 45 3.82 5.67 9.30
C LYS A 45 3.83 6.11 10.76
N LYS A 46 4.35 7.30 11.06
CA LYS A 46 4.39 7.83 12.43
C LYS A 46 2.99 8.03 13.01
N GLU A 47 2.08 8.56 12.22
CA GLU A 47 0.67 8.71 12.62
C GLU A 47 0.00 7.35 12.89
N ALA A 48 0.16 6.39 11.98
CA ALA A 48 -0.39 5.05 12.16
C ALA A 48 0.18 4.36 13.40
N GLN A 49 1.49 4.50 13.66
CA GLN A 49 2.13 4.00 14.87
C GLN A 49 1.58 4.67 16.13
N ALA A 50 1.37 6.00 16.12
CA ALA A 50 0.82 6.71 17.27
C ALA A 50 -0.62 6.27 17.58
N VAL A 51 -1.47 6.14 16.56
CA VAL A 51 -2.85 5.65 16.69
C VAL A 51 -2.87 4.21 17.19
N ASN A 52 -2.02 3.34 16.62
CA ASN A 52 -1.92 1.95 17.04
C ASN A 52 -1.46 1.87 18.51
N ASN A 53 -0.41 2.60 18.90
CA ASN A 53 0.07 2.66 20.28
C ASN A 53 -1.02 3.08 21.27
N LEU A 54 -1.82 4.10 20.92
CA LEU A 54 -2.93 4.56 21.76
C LEU A 54 -4.05 3.51 21.86
N LEU A 55 -4.38 2.83 20.75
CA LEU A 55 -5.35 1.74 20.74
C LEU A 55 -4.92 0.59 21.66
N TRP A 56 -3.65 0.18 21.60
CA TRP A 56 -3.08 -0.86 22.48
C TRP A 56 -3.04 -0.44 23.96
N MET A 57 -2.82 0.85 24.24
CA MET A 57 -2.91 1.38 25.60
C MET A 57 -4.35 1.31 26.13
N PHE A 58 -5.34 1.68 25.32
CA PHE A 58 -6.76 1.68 25.70
C PHE A 58 -7.36 0.27 25.85
N GLN A 59 -6.94 -0.68 25.00
CA GLN A 59 -7.39 -2.08 25.07
C GLN A 59 -6.68 -2.90 26.16
N GLY A 60 -5.77 -2.28 26.91
CA GLY A 60 -5.04 -2.91 28.01
C GLY A 60 -4.07 -3.98 27.54
N TYR A 61 -2.91 -3.58 26.97
CA TYR A 61 -1.71 -4.40 26.71
C TYR A 61 -1.97 -5.92 26.61
N GLN A 62 -2.84 -6.35 25.69
CA GLN A 62 -2.97 -7.75 25.32
C GLN A 62 -1.78 -8.08 24.41
N ILE A 63 -0.60 -8.21 25.00
CA ILE A 63 0.62 -8.60 24.29
C ILE A 63 0.40 -10.03 23.77
N SER A 64 0.32 -10.19 22.44
CA SER A 64 0.38 -11.51 21.82
C SER A 64 1.70 -12.18 22.23
N PRO A 65 1.67 -13.31 22.96
CA PRO A 65 2.89 -13.97 23.47
C PRO A 65 3.82 -14.44 22.34
N GLN A 66 3.25 -14.63 21.14
CA GLN A 66 3.91 -15.26 20.00
C GLN A 66 4.99 -14.37 19.35
N ASN A 67 4.82 -13.05 19.41
CA ASN A 67 5.70 -12.06 18.76
C ASN A 67 6.38 -11.09 19.74
N GLY A 68 6.37 -11.40 21.05
CA GLY A 68 7.08 -10.60 22.06
C GLY A 68 6.63 -9.14 22.16
N GLY A 69 5.38 -8.84 21.79
CA GLY A 69 4.85 -7.48 21.77
C GLY A 69 5.23 -6.62 20.56
N LEU A 70 5.95 -7.16 19.57
CA LEU A 70 6.29 -6.40 18.36
C LEU A 70 5.06 -6.03 17.50
N ASP A 71 3.94 -6.74 17.66
CA ASP A 71 2.68 -6.53 16.95
C ASP A 71 2.09 -5.11 17.13
N ILE A 72 2.54 -4.39 18.16
CA ILE A 72 2.17 -3.00 18.45
C ILE A 72 2.93 -1.99 17.58
N TYR A 73 4.06 -2.39 16.98
CA TYR A 73 4.89 -1.50 16.16
C TYR A 73 4.95 -1.92 14.68
N HIS A 74 4.64 -3.18 14.40
CA HIS A 74 4.74 -3.78 13.07
C HIS A 74 3.48 -4.56 12.74
N PHE A 75 3.20 -4.67 11.44
CA PHE A 75 2.21 -5.59 10.92
C PHE A 75 2.88 -6.94 10.65
N PHE A 76 2.56 -7.95 11.45
CA PHE A 76 3.11 -9.30 11.29
C PHE A 76 2.25 -10.16 10.38
N LEU A 77 2.88 -10.79 9.40
CA LEU A 77 2.31 -11.86 8.60
C LEU A 77 3.02 -13.18 8.91
N SER A 78 2.25 -14.20 9.31
CA SER A 78 2.75 -15.56 9.49
C SER A 78 2.29 -16.43 8.33
N ILE A 79 3.22 -16.91 7.51
CA ILE A 79 2.86 -17.46 6.19
C ILE A 79 3.43 -18.87 6.04
N ASN A 80 2.64 -19.80 5.50
CA ASN A 80 3.13 -21.08 5.03
C ASN A 80 3.56 -20.97 3.55
N ARG A 81 4.75 -21.49 3.20
CA ARG A 81 5.27 -21.49 1.82
C ARG A 81 4.33 -22.19 0.83
N GLU A 82 3.68 -23.27 1.29
CA GLU A 82 2.75 -24.05 0.46
C GLU A 82 1.50 -23.22 0.12
N ASN A 83 0.91 -22.57 1.12
CA ASN A 83 -0.35 -21.82 1.00
C ASN A 83 -0.16 -20.29 1.00
N LEU A 84 0.98 -19.82 0.47
CA LEU A 84 1.41 -18.42 0.52
C LEU A 84 0.30 -17.39 0.19
N VAL A 85 -0.40 -17.59 -0.92
CA VAL A 85 -1.40 -16.64 -1.45
C VAL A 85 -2.61 -16.57 -0.53
N LYS A 86 -3.17 -17.74 -0.19
CA LYS A 86 -4.34 -17.88 0.68
C LYS A 86 -4.08 -17.35 2.08
N ASP A 87 -2.93 -17.70 2.68
CA ASP A 87 -2.56 -17.26 4.04
C ASP A 87 -2.39 -15.74 4.09
N THR A 88 -1.80 -15.16 3.03
CA THR A 88 -1.65 -13.71 2.88
C THR A 88 -3.01 -13.02 2.84
N PHE A 89 -3.90 -13.41 1.90
CA PHE A 89 -5.20 -12.76 1.77
C PHE A 89 -6.10 -12.98 2.98
N SER A 90 -6.03 -14.15 3.62
CA SER A 90 -6.77 -14.41 4.85
C SER A 90 -6.34 -13.47 5.98
N GLN A 91 -5.04 -13.16 6.10
CA GLN A 91 -4.55 -12.24 7.13
C GLN A 91 -4.79 -10.78 6.77
N LEU A 92 -4.67 -10.42 5.49
CA LEU A 92 -4.98 -9.06 5.02
C LEU A 92 -6.48 -8.75 5.18
N SER A 93 -7.38 -9.69 4.89
CA SER A 93 -8.83 -9.43 4.98
C SER A 93 -9.33 -9.16 6.40
N VAL A 94 -8.67 -9.74 7.40
CA VAL A 94 -8.99 -9.54 8.82
C VAL A 94 -8.26 -8.32 9.39
N ALA A 95 -7.15 -7.90 8.77
CA ALA A 95 -6.39 -6.74 9.21
C ALA A 95 -7.13 -5.44 8.89
N GLY A 96 -7.27 -4.57 9.89
CA GLY A 96 -7.77 -3.22 9.65
C GLY A 96 -6.79 -2.40 8.81
N ILE A 97 -7.33 -1.47 8.01
CA ILE A 97 -6.57 -0.64 7.06
C ILE A 97 -5.43 0.13 7.72
N HIS A 98 -5.62 0.56 8.97
CA HIS A 98 -4.60 1.23 9.77
C HIS A 98 -3.34 0.37 9.95
N ARG A 99 -3.46 -0.97 9.94
CA ARG A 99 -2.32 -1.89 10.05
C ARG A 99 -1.47 -1.93 8.78
N PHE A 100 -2.05 -1.68 7.61
CA PHE A 100 -1.28 -1.65 6.34
C PHE A 100 -0.31 -0.47 6.24
N LYS A 101 -0.52 0.57 7.05
CA LYS A 101 0.41 1.71 7.16
C LYS A 101 1.58 1.42 8.09
N MET A 102 1.52 0.33 8.86
CA MET A 102 2.62 -0.05 9.74
C MET A 102 3.73 -0.76 8.95
N PRO A 103 4.98 -0.69 9.42
CA PRO A 103 6.07 -1.48 8.85
C PRO A 103 5.72 -2.99 8.84
N LEU A 104 5.88 -3.63 7.69
CA LEU A 104 5.59 -5.05 7.51
C LEU A 104 6.72 -5.92 8.07
N MET A 105 6.37 -6.98 8.80
CA MET A 105 7.27 -8.07 9.17
C MET A 105 6.66 -9.40 8.72
N VAL A 106 7.46 -10.23 8.07
CA VAL A 106 7.02 -11.53 7.58
C VAL A 106 7.80 -12.65 8.28
N LYS A 107 7.09 -13.70 8.67
CA LYS A 107 7.66 -14.91 9.26
C LYS A 107 7.09 -16.14 8.57
N PHE A 108 7.97 -16.97 8.01
CA PHE A 108 7.57 -18.29 7.53
C PHE A 108 7.36 -19.25 8.70
N VAL A 109 6.28 -20.00 8.68
CA VAL A 109 5.96 -20.99 9.73
C VAL A 109 7.08 -22.03 9.78
N GLY A 110 7.65 -22.24 10.97
CA GLY A 110 8.75 -23.19 11.18
C GLY A 110 10.16 -22.61 10.97
N GLU A 111 10.28 -21.37 10.50
CA GLU A 111 11.59 -20.72 10.28
C GLU A 111 11.93 -19.72 11.40
N LYS A 112 13.22 -19.63 11.74
CA LYS A 112 13.76 -18.68 12.73
C LYS A 112 14.27 -17.38 12.10
N ALA A 113 14.08 -17.19 10.79
CA ALA A 113 14.55 -16.00 10.10
C ALA A 113 13.55 -14.85 10.25
N TYR A 114 14.05 -13.67 10.59
CA TYR A 114 13.32 -12.40 10.62
C TYR A 114 14.21 -11.31 10.02
N GLY A 115 13.66 -10.49 9.12
CA GLY A 115 14.34 -9.34 8.54
C GLY A 115 14.03 -9.08 7.06
N ASP A 116 14.69 -8.07 6.50
CA ASP A 116 14.45 -7.56 5.15
C ASP A 116 14.63 -8.61 4.04
N GLY A 117 15.54 -9.57 4.24
CA GLY A 117 15.73 -10.68 3.30
C GLY A 117 14.48 -11.55 3.15
N VAL A 118 13.80 -11.84 4.26
CA VAL A 118 12.56 -12.64 4.29
C VAL A 118 11.42 -11.87 3.62
N ILE A 119 11.35 -10.55 3.83
CA ILE A 119 10.36 -9.69 3.17
C ILE A 119 10.57 -9.70 1.65
N LYS A 120 11.81 -9.57 1.18
CA LYS A 120 12.15 -9.64 -0.25
C LYS A 120 11.78 -11.00 -0.86
N GLU A 121 12.11 -12.08 -0.16
CA GLU A 121 11.77 -13.43 -0.57
C GLU A 121 10.24 -13.63 -0.64
N TYR A 122 9.53 -13.18 0.39
CA TYR A 122 8.07 -13.22 0.43
C TYR A 122 7.44 -12.52 -0.78
N PHE A 123 7.82 -11.27 -1.06
CA PHE A 123 7.28 -10.55 -2.21
C PHE A 123 7.63 -11.25 -3.52
N LYS A 124 8.87 -11.74 -3.67
CA LYS A 124 9.27 -12.50 -4.86
C LYS A 124 8.36 -13.72 -5.08
N LEU A 125 8.15 -14.53 -4.05
CA LEU A 125 7.30 -15.73 -4.14
C LEU A 125 5.83 -15.37 -4.40
N LEU A 126 5.33 -14.29 -3.76
CA LEU A 126 3.97 -13.82 -3.94
C LEU A 126 3.73 -13.35 -5.37
N PHE A 127 4.63 -12.51 -5.90
CA PHE A 127 4.56 -12.05 -7.29
C PHE A 127 4.64 -13.21 -8.27
N GLN A 128 5.52 -14.19 -8.04
CA GLN A 128 5.63 -15.37 -8.90
C GLN A 128 4.32 -16.16 -8.94
N LYS A 129 3.67 -16.38 -7.79
CA LYS A 129 2.40 -17.12 -7.75
C LYS A 129 1.24 -16.36 -8.38
N ILE A 130 1.18 -15.04 -8.18
CA ILE A 130 0.08 -14.22 -8.70
C ILE A 130 0.20 -13.98 -10.21
N MET A 131 1.44 -13.91 -10.72
CA MET A 131 1.72 -13.75 -12.16
C MET A 131 1.65 -15.08 -12.93
N ASP A 132 1.49 -16.20 -12.24
CA ASP A 132 1.31 -17.50 -12.87
C ASP A 132 -0.03 -17.55 -13.61
N GLU A 133 -0.01 -17.94 -14.88
CA GLU A 133 -1.21 -18.06 -15.72
C GLU A 133 -2.25 -19.02 -15.13
N THR A 134 -1.80 -19.99 -14.31
CA THR A 134 -2.68 -20.92 -13.59
C THR A 134 -3.53 -20.24 -12.51
N PHE A 135 -3.04 -19.13 -11.94
CA PHE A 135 -3.82 -18.31 -11.01
C PHE A 135 -4.81 -17.41 -11.75
N GLY A 136 -4.56 -17.13 -13.03
CA GLY A 136 -5.49 -16.48 -13.95
C GLY A 136 -5.69 -14.98 -13.75
N MET A 137 -5.10 -14.37 -12.72
CA MET A 137 -5.33 -12.97 -12.34
C MET A 137 -4.81 -11.96 -13.37
N PHE A 138 -3.70 -12.29 -14.04
CA PHE A 138 -3.08 -11.45 -15.06
C PHE A 138 -3.03 -12.19 -16.40
N THR A 139 -3.22 -11.45 -17.47
CA THR A 139 -2.94 -11.89 -18.84
C THR A 139 -1.73 -11.15 -19.36
N THR A 140 -0.88 -11.82 -20.13
CA THR A 140 0.32 -11.23 -20.71
C THR A 140 0.06 -10.88 -22.17
N ASP A 141 0.33 -9.62 -22.56
CA ASP A 141 0.37 -9.27 -23.97
C ASP A 141 1.66 -9.81 -24.61
N GLU A 142 1.52 -10.61 -25.66
CA GLU A 142 2.66 -11.31 -26.26
C GLU A 142 3.68 -10.35 -26.90
N ILE A 143 3.23 -9.18 -27.34
CA ILE A 143 4.03 -8.18 -28.06
C ILE A 143 4.73 -7.24 -27.09
N SER A 144 3.99 -6.60 -26.18
CA SER A 144 4.56 -5.62 -25.26
C SER A 144 5.18 -6.26 -24.01
N LYS A 145 4.93 -7.55 -23.76
CA LYS A 145 5.29 -8.26 -22.52
C LYS A 145 4.75 -7.58 -21.27
N LEU A 146 3.65 -6.83 -21.41
CA LEU A 146 2.98 -6.18 -20.29
C LEU A 146 1.90 -7.10 -19.75
N HIS A 147 1.73 -7.09 -18.43
CA HIS A 147 0.68 -7.84 -17.75
C HIS A 147 -0.51 -6.93 -17.48
N TYR A 148 -1.72 -7.40 -17.80
CA TYR A 148 -2.98 -6.70 -17.58
C TYR A 148 -3.90 -7.56 -16.72
N PHE A 149 -4.80 -6.93 -15.97
CA PHE A 149 -5.83 -7.66 -15.23
C PHE A 149 -6.71 -8.43 -16.21
N ASN A 150 -6.88 -9.73 -15.94
CA ASN A 150 -7.74 -10.57 -16.73
C ASN A 150 -9.21 -10.29 -16.35
N SER A 151 -10.00 -9.82 -17.31
CA SER A 151 -11.43 -9.52 -17.11
C SER A 151 -12.33 -10.76 -17.05
N LEU A 152 -11.79 -11.95 -17.35
CA LEU A 152 -12.52 -13.21 -17.47
C LEU A 152 -12.27 -14.18 -16.30
N THR A 153 -11.66 -13.74 -15.20
CA THR A 153 -11.44 -14.57 -14.01
C THR A 153 -12.76 -14.91 -13.32
N GLN A 154 -13.46 -15.91 -13.85
CA GLN A 154 -14.64 -16.52 -13.24
C GLN A 154 -14.27 -17.42 -12.04
N GLN A 155 -12.98 -17.64 -11.80
CA GLN A 155 -12.48 -18.45 -10.71
C GLN A 155 -11.86 -17.54 -9.64
N THR A 156 -12.44 -17.60 -8.44
CA THR A 156 -12.08 -16.94 -7.16
C THR A 156 -12.64 -15.54 -6.86
N PRO A 157 -13.91 -15.45 -6.39
CA PRO A 157 -14.50 -14.19 -5.94
C PRO A 157 -13.85 -13.58 -4.68
N GLU A 158 -13.41 -14.40 -3.71
CA GLU A 158 -12.98 -13.88 -2.39
C GLU A 158 -11.56 -13.29 -2.39
N GLU A 159 -10.62 -13.92 -3.08
CA GLU A 159 -9.24 -13.41 -3.17
C GLU A 159 -9.19 -12.14 -4.02
N PHE A 160 -10.00 -12.07 -5.09
CA PHE A 160 -10.14 -10.88 -5.92
C PHE A 160 -10.88 -9.74 -5.21
N ARG A 161 -11.87 -10.04 -4.36
CA ARG A 161 -12.61 -9.04 -3.57
C ARG A 161 -11.68 -8.19 -2.71
N ILE A 162 -10.71 -8.82 -2.04
CA ILE A 162 -9.75 -8.10 -1.19
C ILE A 162 -8.90 -7.17 -2.06
N TRP A 163 -8.37 -7.66 -3.18
CA TRP A 163 -7.62 -6.83 -4.12
C TRP A 163 -8.41 -5.63 -4.62
N TYR A 164 -9.65 -5.86 -5.06
CA TYR A 164 -10.50 -4.79 -5.56
C TYR A 164 -10.78 -3.76 -4.47
N SER A 165 -11.10 -4.22 -3.25
CA SER A 165 -11.37 -3.34 -2.11
C SER A 165 -10.14 -2.56 -1.61
N LEU A 166 -8.93 -3.13 -1.73
CA LEU A 166 -7.68 -2.43 -1.46
C LEU A 166 -7.41 -1.36 -2.52
N TRP A 167 -7.85 -1.59 -3.77
CA TRP A 167 -7.61 -0.69 -4.89
C TRP A 167 -8.65 0.44 -4.98
N THR A 168 -9.89 0.20 -4.58
CA THR A 168 -10.95 1.23 -4.58
C THR A 168 -10.98 2.09 -3.31
N ASN A 169 -10.15 1.80 -2.30
CA ASN A 169 -10.19 2.44 -0.98
C ASN A 169 -11.56 2.32 -0.26
N ASP A 170 -12.39 1.34 -0.62
CA ASP A 170 -13.75 1.15 -0.07
C ASP A 170 -13.80 0.19 1.14
N LEU A 171 -12.74 0.15 1.96
CA LEU A 171 -12.74 -0.59 3.23
C LEU A 171 -12.90 0.35 4.43
#